data_AF-A0A353HUV2-F1
#
_entry.id   AF-A0A353HUV2-F1
#
_cell.length_a   1.000
_cell.length_b   1.000
_cell.length_c   1.000
_cell.angle_alpha   90.00
_cell.angle_beta   90.00
_cell.angle_gamma   90.00
#
_symmetry.space_group_name_H-M   'P 1'
#
loop_
_entity.id
_entity.type
_entity.pdbx_description
1 polymer ?
#
loop_
_entity_poly.entity_id
_entity_poly.type
_entity_poly.pdbx_seq_one_letter_code
_entity_poly.pdbx_strand_id
1 'polypeptide(L)'
;LPLRRIDRSAIAPTQKVASGADGSLHGDMAGGLLQGVVHDPTVRRIGGVAGSAGVFTTGRDVARYARMLLAGGELDGVRILRPESVRLLSTVQSPPGIAALRGLGMDIDSPYAQRPRGTRYPVGSFGHTGFTGCILWIDPGSRSFYVLLS
;
A
#
# COMPACT_ATOMS: atom_id res chain seq x y z
N LEU A 1 13.32 -12.71 9.09
CA LEU A 1 13.03 -11.66 10.09
C LEU A 1 11.70 -12.01 10.75
N PRO A 2 11.58 -12.14 12.08
CA PRO A 2 10.26 -12.26 12.66
C PRO A 2 9.58 -10.89 12.58
N LEU A 3 8.36 -10.91 12.02
CA LEU A 3 7.39 -9.82 11.94
C LEU A 3 6.98 -9.40 13.35
N ARG A 4 7.82 -8.64 14.07
CA ARG A 4 7.37 -8.02 15.32
C ARG A 4 6.24 -7.06 14.98
N ARG A 5 5.08 -7.29 15.59
CA ARG A 5 3.97 -6.32 15.54
C ARG A 5 4.49 -5.01 16.11
N ILE A 6 4.23 -3.92 15.38
CA ILE A 6 4.47 -2.57 15.88
C ILE A 6 3.51 -2.35 17.05
N ASP A 7 4.01 -1.84 18.17
CA ASP A 7 3.17 -1.52 19.31
C ASP A 7 2.13 -0.46 18.92
N ARG A 8 0.90 -0.61 19.41
CA ARG A 8 -0.19 0.33 19.14
C ARG A 8 0.21 1.76 19.49
N SER A 9 0.98 1.97 20.56
CA SER A 9 1.44 3.29 21.00
C SER A 9 2.37 3.98 19.99
N ALA A 10 3.01 3.20 19.11
CA ALA A 10 3.88 3.71 18.05
C ALA A 10 3.12 3.97 16.73
N ILE A 11 1.83 3.68 16.67
CA ILE A 11 0.97 3.90 15.50
C ILE A 11 0.13 5.16 15.76
N ALA A 12 0.12 6.10 14.81
CA ALA A 12 -0.70 7.29 14.93
C ALA A 12 -2.21 6.92 14.92
N PRO A 13 -3.06 7.59 15.71
CA PRO A 13 -4.50 7.49 15.57
C PRO A 13 -4.94 7.95 14.18
N THR A 14 -5.83 7.21 13.53
CA THR A 14 -6.20 7.44 12.12
C THR A 14 -7.62 7.94 11.95
N GLN A 15 -8.52 7.67 12.91
CA GLN A 15 -9.89 8.12 12.84
C GLN A 15 -10.53 8.17 14.24
N LYS A 16 -11.43 9.12 14.47
CA LYS A 16 -12.36 9.10 15.60
C LYS A 16 -13.63 8.38 15.17
N VAL A 17 -14.00 7.33 15.89
CA VAL A 17 -15.18 6.50 15.64
C VAL A 17 -16.22 6.83 16.71
N ALA A 18 -17.46 7.06 16.30
CA ALA A 18 -18.57 7.25 17.21
C ALA A 18 -18.94 5.91 17.88
N SER A 19 -19.44 5.96 19.12
CA SER A 19 -19.98 4.78 19.80
C SER A 19 -21.38 4.47 19.27
N GLY A 20 -21.62 3.24 18.81
CA GLY A 20 -22.95 2.74 18.43
C GLY A 20 -22.99 2.11 17.05
N ALA A 21 -24.00 1.27 16.81
CA ALA A 21 -24.30 0.72 15.49
C ALA A 21 -25.00 1.80 14.64
N ASP A 22 -24.24 2.79 14.18
CA ASP A 22 -24.72 3.92 13.37
C ASP A 22 -24.78 3.60 11.86
N GLY A 23 -24.52 2.35 11.48
CA GLY A 23 -24.41 1.94 10.08
C GLY A 23 -23.10 2.36 9.41
N SER A 24 -22.15 2.93 10.14
CA SER A 24 -20.82 3.27 9.60
C SER A 24 -19.97 2.02 9.35
N LEU A 25 -18.89 2.22 8.56
CA LEU A 25 -17.85 1.22 8.29
C LEU A 25 -17.19 0.63 9.56
N HIS A 26 -17.40 1.26 10.73
CA HIS A 26 -16.83 0.88 12.01
C HIS A 26 -17.88 0.63 13.09
N GLY A 27 -19.13 0.32 12.71
CA GLY A 27 -20.19 -0.03 13.68
C GLY A 27 -19.89 -1.29 14.51
N ASP A 28 -18.86 -2.06 14.15
CA ASP A 28 -18.30 -3.16 14.93
C ASP A 28 -17.37 -2.70 16.08
N MET A 29 -17.12 -1.40 16.21
CA MET A 29 -16.25 -0.81 17.23
C MET A 29 -17.08 -0.11 18.32
N ALA A 30 -16.61 -0.19 19.57
CA ALA A 30 -17.25 0.46 20.72
C ALA A 30 -17.09 2.00 20.77
N GLY A 31 -16.68 2.64 19.66
CA GLY A 31 -16.28 4.04 19.59
C GLY A 31 -14.87 4.31 20.12
N GLY A 32 -14.40 5.55 19.94
CA GLY A 32 -13.07 6.01 20.38
C GLY A 32 -12.10 6.27 19.23
N LEU A 33 -10.80 6.35 19.54
CA LEU A 33 -9.76 6.54 18.53
C LEU A 33 -9.33 5.20 17.92
N LEU A 34 -9.50 5.08 16.62
CA LEU A 34 -9.04 3.94 15.84
C LEU A 34 -7.53 4.09 15.61
N GLN A 35 -6.75 3.26 16.31
CA GLN A 35 -5.30 3.34 16.39
C GLN A 35 -4.73 1.91 16.46
N GLY A 36 -3.81 1.57 15.56
CA GLY A 36 -3.22 0.23 15.49
C GLY A 36 -4.23 -0.89 15.20
N VAL A 37 -5.38 -0.54 14.62
CA VAL A 37 -6.46 -1.46 14.25
C VAL A 37 -6.75 -1.25 12.76
N VAL A 38 -6.86 -2.32 12.00
CA VAL A 38 -7.16 -2.26 10.56
C VAL A 38 -8.52 -1.61 10.31
N HIS A 39 -8.62 -0.75 9.30
CA HIS A 39 -9.85 -0.06 8.92
C HIS A 39 -10.89 -0.99 8.29
N ASP A 40 -10.43 -2.00 7.55
CA ASP A 40 -11.30 -2.98 6.89
C ASP A 40 -12.01 -3.88 7.92
N PRO A 41 -13.36 -3.81 8.02
CA PRO A 41 -14.11 -4.60 9.01
C PRO A 41 -14.09 -6.10 8.70
N THR A 42 -13.97 -6.50 7.44
CA THR A 42 -13.84 -7.91 7.05
C THR A 42 -12.50 -8.45 7.55
N VAL A 43 -11.42 -7.70 7.37
CA VAL A 43 -10.09 -8.07 7.87
C VAL A 43 -10.03 -8.05 9.40
N ARG A 44 -10.71 -7.10 10.07
CA ARG A 44 -10.85 -7.13 11.55
C ARG A 44 -11.45 -8.44 12.04
N ARG A 45 -12.52 -8.93 11.41
CA ARG A 45 -13.23 -10.15 11.80
C ARG A 45 -12.41 -11.44 11.65
N ILE A 46 -11.38 -11.45 10.80
CA ILE A 46 -10.49 -12.60 10.59
C ILE A 46 -9.14 -12.48 11.31
N GLY A 47 -9.05 -11.64 12.35
CA GLY A 47 -7.84 -11.51 13.17
C GLY A 47 -6.92 -10.36 12.77
N GLY A 48 -7.38 -9.46 11.88
CA GLY A 48 -6.75 -8.16 11.62
C GLY A 48 -5.60 -8.15 10.63
N VAL A 49 -5.26 -9.29 10.02
CA VAL A 49 -4.15 -9.40 9.07
C VAL A 49 -4.61 -10.14 7.80
N ALA A 50 -4.54 -9.46 6.66
CA ALA A 50 -4.79 -10.04 5.35
C ALA A 50 -3.81 -9.48 4.31
N GLY A 51 -3.69 -10.16 3.16
CA GLY A 51 -2.85 -9.66 2.05
C GLY A 51 -3.31 -8.31 1.49
N SER A 52 -4.59 -7.96 1.66
CA SER A 52 -5.19 -6.71 1.19
C SER A 52 -5.14 -5.56 2.20
N ALA A 53 -5.08 -5.85 3.50
CA ALA A 53 -5.09 -4.83 4.56
C ALA A 53 -4.55 -5.37 5.91
N GLY A 54 -4.21 -4.47 6.83
CA GLY A 54 -3.79 -4.80 8.19
C GLY A 54 -2.28 -4.78 8.43
N VAL A 55 -1.50 -4.33 7.44
CA VAL A 55 -0.07 -4.05 7.62
C VAL A 55 0.10 -2.66 8.23
N PHE A 56 0.77 -2.60 9.37
CA PHE A 56 1.28 -1.38 9.98
C PHE A 56 2.81 -1.39 9.86
N THR A 57 3.38 -0.31 9.34
CA THR A 57 4.81 -0.22 9.07
C THR A 57 5.28 1.23 9.07
N THR A 58 6.57 1.47 8.87
CA THR A 58 7.18 2.79 8.84
C THR A 58 7.47 3.25 7.41
N GLY A 59 7.58 4.56 7.19
CA GLY A 59 8.02 5.09 5.89
C GLY A 59 9.41 4.56 5.48
N ARG A 60 10.29 4.28 6.46
CA ARG A 60 11.60 3.66 6.25
C ARG A 60 11.47 2.25 5.66
N ASP A 61 10.55 1.44 6.18
CA ASP A 61 10.36 0.07 5.71
C ASP A 61 9.73 0.03 4.32
N VAL A 62 8.75 0.91 4.05
CA VAL A 62 8.18 1.07 2.71
C VAL A 62 9.25 1.55 1.71
N ALA A 63 10.15 2.46 2.13
CA ALA A 63 11.28 2.90 1.31
C ALA A 63 12.31 1.77 1.06
N ARG A 64 12.50 0.84 2.00
CA ARG A 64 13.29 -0.38 1.78
C ARG A 64 12.62 -1.28 0.74
N TYR A 65 11.31 -1.47 0.82
CA TYR A 65 10.55 -2.21 -0.18
C TYR A 65 10.65 -1.57 -1.58
N ALA A 66 10.48 -0.24 -1.69
CA ALA A 66 10.62 0.48 -2.95
C ALA A 66 12.02 0.34 -3.56
N ARG A 67 13.07 0.46 -2.73
CA ARG A 67 14.46 0.24 -3.17
C ARG A 67 14.69 -1.20 -3.64
N MET A 68 14.10 -2.18 -2.98
CA MET A 68 14.16 -3.58 -3.42
C MET A 68 13.57 -3.76 -4.82
N LEU A 69 12.43 -3.13 -5.10
CA LEU A 69 11.81 -3.16 -6.43
C LEU A 69 12.67 -2.44 -7.48
N LEU A 70 13.20 -1.25 -7.16
CA LEU A 70 14.11 -0.52 -8.06
C LEU A 70 15.43 -1.25 -8.33
N ALA A 71 15.85 -2.13 -7.41
CA ALA A 71 17.01 -3.00 -7.55
C ALA A 71 16.66 -4.37 -8.19
N GLY A 72 15.48 -4.51 -8.80
CA GLY A 72 15.11 -5.73 -9.52
C GLY A 72 14.90 -6.94 -8.60
N GLY A 73 14.43 -6.71 -7.37
CA GLY A 73 14.06 -7.77 -6.45
C GLY A 73 15.07 -8.07 -5.35
N GLU A 74 16.16 -7.31 -5.28
CA GLU A 74 17.26 -7.50 -4.33
C GLU A 74 17.36 -6.35 -3.34
N LEU A 75 17.66 -6.66 -2.08
CA LEU A 75 17.91 -5.66 -1.05
C LEU A 75 19.05 -6.13 -0.16
N ASP A 76 20.05 -5.28 0.05
CA ASP A 76 21.19 -5.54 0.93
C ASP A 76 21.88 -6.90 0.64
N GLY A 77 22.02 -7.25 -0.65
CA GLY A 77 22.62 -8.51 -1.12
C GLY A 77 21.72 -9.74 -1.04
N VAL A 78 20.45 -9.59 -0.63
CA VAL A 78 19.48 -10.69 -0.53
C VAL A 78 18.42 -10.56 -1.60
N ARG A 79 18.25 -11.60 -2.42
CA ARG A 79 17.19 -11.69 -3.43
C ARG A 79 15.87 -12.11 -2.80
N ILE A 80 14.90 -11.20 -2.80
CA ILE A 80 13.53 -11.42 -2.32
C ILE A 80 12.62 -11.83 -3.48
N LEU A 81 12.74 -11.15 -4.62
CA LEU A 81 11.99 -11.44 -5.84
C LEU A 81 12.94 -11.67 -7.02
N ARG A 82 12.51 -12.48 -7.98
CA ARG A 82 13.21 -12.59 -9.27
C ARG A 82 13.00 -11.29 -10.06
N PRO A 83 13.97 -10.84 -10.86
CA PRO A 83 13.81 -9.64 -11.68
C PRO A 83 12.60 -9.71 -12.61
N GLU A 84 12.29 -10.91 -13.12
CA GLU A 84 11.11 -11.16 -13.97
C GLU A 84 9.81 -10.95 -13.19
N SER A 85 9.75 -11.34 -11.91
CA SER A 85 8.59 -11.13 -11.06
C SER A 85 8.38 -9.65 -10.75
N VAL A 86 9.47 -8.90 -10.51
CA VAL A 86 9.39 -7.44 -10.32
C VAL A 86 8.87 -6.75 -11.58
N ARG A 87 9.33 -7.17 -12.76
CA ARG A 87 8.84 -6.63 -14.05
C ARG A 87 7.34 -6.80 -14.24
N LEU A 88 6.73 -7.89 -13.74
CA LEU A 88 5.29 -8.09 -13.80
C LEU A 88 4.48 -7.09 -12.96
N LEU A 89 5.09 -6.47 -11.94
CA LEU A 89 4.44 -5.41 -11.16
C LEU A 89 4.24 -4.14 -11.98
N SER A 90 5.10 -3.88 -12.98
CA SER A 90 5.07 -2.68 -13.83
C SER A 90 4.67 -2.97 -15.28
N THR A 91 4.28 -4.20 -15.60
CA THR A 91 3.82 -4.60 -16.94
C THR A 91 2.31 -4.68 -16.93
N VAL A 92 1.63 -4.10 -17.93
CA VAL A 92 0.17 -4.16 -18.04
C VAL A 92 -0.32 -5.61 -18.07
N GLN A 93 -1.12 -5.97 -17.07
CA GLN A 93 -1.83 -7.24 -16.93
C GLN A 93 -3.34 -7.08 -17.12
N SER A 94 -3.84 -5.85 -17.19
CA SER A 94 -5.24 -5.58 -17.53
C SER A 94 -5.60 -6.19 -18.89
N PRO A 95 -6.79 -6.80 -19.06
CA PRO A 95 -7.24 -7.28 -20.35
C PRO A 95 -7.31 -6.17 -21.41
N PRO A 96 -7.13 -6.50 -22.70
CA PRO A 96 -7.36 -5.56 -23.80
C PRO A 96 -8.76 -4.92 -23.71
N GLY A 97 -8.86 -3.62 -24.00
CA GLY A 97 -10.11 -2.87 -23.94
C GLY A 97 -10.43 -2.27 -22.56
N ILE A 98 -9.68 -2.62 -21.50
CA ILE A 98 -9.80 -1.96 -20.20
C ILE A 98 -8.87 -0.75 -20.16
N ALA A 99 -9.44 0.46 -20.06
CA ALA A 99 -8.66 1.70 -20.04
C ALA A 99 -7.73 1.82 -18.82
N ALA A 100 -8.11 1.23 -17.68
CA ALA A 100 -7.28 1.24 -16.48
C ALA A 100 -6.10 0.27 -16.61
N LEU A 101 -4.88 0.81 -16.70
CA LEU A 101 -3.67 0.01 -16.79
C LEU A 101 -3.21 -0.43 -15.39
N ARG A 102 -3.14 -1.74 -15.16
CA ARG A 102 -2.74 -2.36 -13.90
C ARG A 102 -1.64 -3.38 -14.14
N GLY A 103 -0.64 -3.42 -13.26
CA GLY A 103 0.28 -4.55 -13.15
C GLY A 103 -0.21 -5.56 -12.12
N LEU A 104 0.63 -6.55 -11.78
CA LEU A 104 0.30 -7.46 -10.68
C LEU A 104 0.27 -6.72 -9.34
N GLY A 105 -0.92 -6.44 -8.82
CA GLY A 105 -1.12 -5.75 -7.53
C GLY A 105 -0.76 -4.27 -7.52
N MET A 106 -0.42 -3.66 -8.66
CA MET A 106 -0.01 -2.26 -8.76
C MET A 106 -0.84 -1.50 -9.78
N ASP A 107 -1.09 -0.23 -9.50
CA ASP A 107 -1.64 0.74 -10.44
C ASP A 107 -0.54 1.30 -11.35
N ILE A 108 -0.82 1.46 -12.64
CA ILE A 108 0.08 2.08 -13.62
C ILE A 108 -0.56 3.35 -14.15
N ASP A 109 -1.81 3.25 -14.64
CA ASP A 109 -2.53 4.39 -15.20
C ASP A 109 -4.06 4.21 -15.15
N SER A 110 -4.62 3.94 -13.98
CA SER A 110 -6.07 4.04 -13.77
C SER A 110 -6.52 5.49 -13.52
N PRO A 111 -7.84 5.79 -13.55
CA PRO A 111 -8.36 7.09 -13.12
C PRO A 111 -7.92 7.49 -11.69
N TYR A 112 -7.65 6.52 -10.83
CA TYR A 112 -7.15 6.74 -9.46
C TYR A 112 -5.64 6.95 -9.40
N ALA A 113 -4.89 6.62 -10.46
CA ALA A 113 -3.45 6.81 -10.54
C ALA A 113 -3.04 8.27 -10.78
N GLN A 114 -3.92 9.09 -11.37
CA GLN A 114 -3.55 10.43 -11.83
C GLN A 114 -3.06 11.35 -10.68
N ARG A 115 -3.77 11.35 -9.55
CA ARG A 115 -3.39 12.14 -8.37
C ARG A 115 -2.11 11.65 -7.69
N PRO A 116 -1.95 10.36 -7.33
CA PRO A 116 -0.72 9.87 -6.71
C PRO A 116 0.47 9.89 -7.68
N ARG A 117 0.32 9.50 -8.95
CA ARG A 117 1.43 9.60 -9.92
C ARG A 117 1.86 11.06 -10.13
N GLY A 118 0.91 11.98 -10.05
CA GLY A 118 1.12 13.40 -10.27
C GLY A 118 1.56 13.71 -11.70
N THR A 119 2.14 14.89 -11.89
CA THR A 119 2.59 15.36 -13.22
C THR A 119 4.05 15.05 -13.51
N ARG A 120 4.79 14.49 -12.54
CA ARG A 120 6.24 14.25 -12.64
C ARG A 120 6.57 12.85 -13.12
N TYR A 121 5.81 11.84 -12.70
CA TYR A 121 6.08 10.47 -13.08
C TYR A 121 5.31 10.06 -14.34
N PRO A 122 5.98 9.46 -15.34
CA PRO A 122 5.36 9.07 -16.60
C PRO A 122 4.47 7.83 -16.44
N VAL A 123 3.61 7.58 -17.43
CA VAL A 123 2.95 6.28 -17.59
C VAL A 123 4.04 5.22 -17.81
N GLY A 124 4.03 4.17 -16.98
CA GLY A 124 5.13 3.21 -16.85
C GLY A 124 5.79 3.23 -15.46
N SER A 125 5.62 4.33 -14.72
CA SER A 125 5.72 4.31 -13.26
C SER A 125 4.51 3.57 -12.67
N PHE A 126 4.64 3.07 -11.44
CA PHE A 126 3.60 2.26 -10.82
C PHE A 126 3.56 2.45 -9.30
N GLY A 127 2.42 2.14 -8.70
CA GLY A 127 2.25 2.31 -7.27
C GLY A 127 0.90 1.84 -6.75
N HIS A 128 0.62 2.15 -5.49
CA HIS A 128 -0.66 1.81 -4.86
C HIS A 128 -1.01 2.83 -3.79
N THR A 129 -2.32 3.02 -3.57
CA THR A 129 -2.87 3.87 -2.51
C THR A 129 -3.50 3.03 -1.39
N GLY A 130 -3.52 3.55 -0.18
CA GLY A 130 -4.18 2.95 0.98
C GLY A 130 -5.37 3.77 1.41
N PHE A 131 -6.36 3.12 2.01
CA PHE A 131 -7.60 3.76 2.46
C PHE A 131 -7.36 4.98 3.35
N THR A 132 -6.36 4.93 4.23
CA THR A 132 -6.02 6.01 5.18
C THR A 132 -5.17 7.12 4.55
N GLY A 133 -5.04 7.18 3.23
CA GLY A 133 -4.23 8.19 2.53
C GLY A 133 -2.77 7.80 2.34
N CYS A 134 -2.39 6.55 2.62
CA CYS A 134 -1.05 6.03 2.33
C CYS A 134 -0.81 5.94 0.82
N ILE A 135 0.39 6.25 0.36
CA ILE A 135 0.78 6.14 -1.04
C ILE A 135 2.23 5.66 -1.14
N LEU A 136 2.45 4.70 -2.05
CA LEU A 136 3.77 4.40 -2.59
C LEU A 136 3.69 4.55 -4.11
N TRP A 137 4.60 5.32 -4.69
CA TRP A 137 4.76 5.39 -6.14
C TRP A 137 6.23 5.32 -6.54
N ILE A 138 6.53 4.54 -7.58
CA ILE A 138 7.88 4.19 -8.01
C ILE A 138 7.99 4.44 -9.52
N ASP A 139 9.05 5.12 -9.92
CA ASP A 139 9.43 5.27 -11.32
C ASP A 139 10.79 4.61 -11.59
N PRO A 140 10.81 3.46 -12.29
CA PRO A 140 12.06 2.79 -12.67
C PRO A 140 12.95 3.66 -13.58
N GLY A 141 12.36 4.50 -14.43
CA GLY A 141 13.09 5.31 -15.41
C GLY A 141 13.99 6.35 -14.74
N SER A 142 13.45 7.13 -13.81
CA SER A 142 14.22 8.07 -12.98
C SER A 142 14.91 7.42 -11.78
N ARG A 143 14.72 6.11 -11.56
CA ARG A 143 15.19 5.37 -10.37
C ARG A 143 14.80 6.04 -9.06
N SER A 144 13.59 6.59 -9.01
CA SER A 144 13.09 7.32 -7.86
C SER A 144 11.74 6.78 -7.39
N PHE A 145 11.38 7.11 -6.16
CA PHE A 145 10.09 6.78 -5.57
C PHE A 145 9.74 7.84 -4.53
N TYR A 146 8.47 7.89 -4.16
CA TYR A 146 8.04 8.61 -2.97
C TYR A 146 7.10 7.74 -2.12
N VAL A 147 7.06 8.06 -0.83
CA VAL A 147 6.18 7.44 0.15
C VAL A 147 5.45 8.56 0.90
N LEU A 148 4.13 8.46 0.99
CA LEU A 148 3.29 9.27 1.86
C LEU A 148 2.56 8.34 2.82
N LEU A 149 2.63 8.61 4.12
CA LEU A 149 1.84 7.94 5.15
C LEU A 149 1.13 9.03 5.95
N SER A 150 -0.18 8.89 6.15
CA SER A 150 -1.04 9.87 6.80
C SER A 150 -1.90 9.25 7.89
#